data_AF-A0A2T3W610-F1
#
_entry.id   AF-A0A2T3W610-F1
#
_cell.length_a   1.000
_cell.length_b   1.000
_cell.length_c   1.000
_cell.angle_alpha   90.00
_cell.angle_beta   90.00
_cell.angle_gamma   90.00
#
_symmetry.space_group_name_H-M   'P 1'
#
loop_
_entity.id
_entity.type
_entity.pdbx_description
1 polymer ?
#
loop_
_entity_poly.entity_id
_entity_poly.type
_entity_poly.pdbx_seq_one_letter_code
_entity_poly.pdbx_strand_id
1 'polypeptide(L)'
;MIRVALALTCLLCSSVGLTGGAEPPQPRMTVSARPPTALAAQSPVKPGQTWILSGTRADGQKVSRAIVLTMQAPSWSDSEGWSFDSEMGFFDYHPQTGKVFVGEMLSAFLTGNDVLMCFGFRTPAGITGALMSGSLEELQAESDKVDPTAPDPTTTEEALRIMRAAGMKVGTCTLTLKK
;
A
#
# COMPACT_ATOMS: atom_id res chain seq x y z
N MET A 1 14.39 68.00 -4.97
CA MET A 1 14.38 68.03 -6.45
C MET A 1 13.40 66.95 -6.92
N ILE A 2 12.09 67.19 -6.90
CA ILE A 2 11.23 67.59 -8.03
C ILE A 2 11.67 67.00 -9.39
N ARG A 3 10.91 66.04 -9.95
CA ARG A 3 10.11 66.19 -11.20
C ARG A 3 9.46 64.84 -11.60
N VAL A 4 8.11 64.77 -11.59
CA VAL A 4 7.19 64.76 -12.77
C VAL A 4 7.14 63.37 -13.43
N ALA A 5 6.13 62.51 -13.25
CA ALA A 5 4.69 62.56 -13.58
C ALA A 5 4.33 62.19 -15.04
N LEU A 6 3.29 61.34 -15.12
CA LEU A 6 2.34 61.08 -16.21
C LEU A 6 2.77 60.32 -17.48
N ALA A 7 2.06 59.21 -17.72
CA ALA A 7 1.42 58.77 -18.97
C ALA A 7 1.19 57.23 -18.86
N LEU A 8 0.09 56.59 -19.28
CA LEU A 8 -0.85 56.95 -20.34
C LEU A 8 -2.12 56.08 -20.22
N THR A 9 -3.28 56.72 -20.46
CA THR A 9 -4.51 56.18 -21.09
C THR A 9 -5.27 55.01 -20.45
N CYS A 10 -6.32 55.39 -19.70
CA CYS A 10 -7.60 54.68 -19.69
C CYS A 10 -8.25 54.77 -21.08
N LEU A 11 -8.60 53.65 -21.69
CA LEU A 11 -9.50 53.59 -22.83
C LEU A 11 -10.46 52.41 -22.68
N LEU A 12 -11.75 52.78 -22.75
CA LEU A 12 -12.88 51.98 -23.22
C LEU A 12 -13.59 51.10 -22.18
N CYS A 13 -14.55 51.73 -21.50
CA CYS A 13 -15.83 51.11 -21.20
C CYS A 13 -16.47 50.62 -22.52
N SER A 14 -16.82 49.35 -22.59
CA SER A 14 -17.81 48.83 -23.53
C SER A 14 -18.69 47.85 -22.79
N SER A 15 -19.97 48.20 -22.79
CA SER A 15 -21.06 47.59 -22.06
C SER A 15 -21.46 46.23 -22.64
N VAL A 16 -21.75 45.29 -21.73
CA VAL A 16 -22.71 44.18 -21.79
C VAL A 16 -22.76 43.31 -23.07
N GLY A 17 -22.34 42.06 -22.92
CA GLY A 17 -22.85 40.93 -23.69
C GLY A 17 -23.17 39.77 -22.74
N LEU A 18 -24.46 39.50 -22.50
CA LEU A 18 -24.92 38.19 -22.01
C LEU A 18 -24.73 37.19 -23.16
N THR A 19 -23.97 36.11 -22.95
CA THR A 19 -24.30 34.72 -23.32
C THR A 19 -23.12 33.80 -22.97
N GLY A 20 -23.41 32.71 -22.25
CA GLY A 20 -22.49 31.57 -22.09
C GLY A 20 -21.74 31.56 -20.77
N GLY A 21 -22.42 31.18 -19.69
CA GLY A 21 -21.78 30.85 -18.41
C GLY A 21 -20.84 29.66 -18.59
N ALA A 22 -19.55 29.95 -18.68
CA ALA A 22 -18.50 28.98 -18.34
C ALA A 22 -18.16 29.24 -16.86
N GLU A 23 -18.84 28.51 -15.99
CA GLU A 23 -18.51 28.47 -14.57
C GLU A 23 -17.04 28.00 -14.45
N PRO A 24 -16.15 28.74 -13.75
CA PRO A 24 -14.82 28.23 -13.47
C PRO A 24 -14.98 26.92 -12.70
N PRO A 25 -14.24 25.84 -13.05
CA PRO A 25 -14.37 24.55 -12.39
C PRO A 25 -14.13 24.76 -10.89
N GLN A 26 -15.20 24.65 -10.11
CA GLN A 26 -15.08 24.69 -8.66
C GLN A 26 -14.10 23.58 -8.25
N PRO A 27 -13.14 23.86 -7.35
CA PRO A 27 -12.29 22.82 -6.81
C PRO A 27 -13.21 21.78 -6.18
N ARG A 28 -13.23 20.57 -6.75
CA ARG A 28 -13.94 19.43 -6.16
C ARG A 28 -13.37 19.29 -4.76
N MET A 29 -14.17 19.66 -3.75
CA MET A 29 -13.88 19.30 -2.37
C MET A 29 -13.76 17.78 -2.37
N THR A 30 -12.56 17.27 -2.18
CA THR A 30 -12.33 15.87 -1.88
C THR A 30 -13.05 15.60 -0.57
N VAL A 31 -14.27 15.07 -0.67
CA VAL A 31 -15.00 14.54 0.48
C VAL A 31 -14.10 13.47 1.07
N SER A 32 -13.45 13.79 2.19
CA SER A 32 -12.72 12.80 2.96
C SER A 32 -13.73 11.74 3.35
N ALA A 33 -13.65 10.57 2.71
CA ALA A 33 -14.54 9.47 3.01
C ALA A 33 -14.36 9.13 4.49
N ARG A 34 -15.46 9.05 5.25
CA ARG A 34 -15.41 8.64 6.66
C ARG A 34 -14.73 7.27 6.75
N PRO A 35 -13.81 7.05 7.70
CA PRO A 35 -13.18 5.74 7.87
C PRO A 35 -14.25 4.67 8.09
N PRO A 36 -14.11 3.48 7.48
CA PRO A 36 -15.06 2.40 7.65
C PRO A 36 -15.07 1.96 9.12
N THR A 37 -16.27 1.79 9.66
CA THR A 37 -16.46 1.40 11.07
C THR A 37 -16.54 -0.10 11.27
N ALA A 38 -16.66 -0.89 10.19
CA ALA A 38 -16.75 -2.34 10.25
C ALA A 38 -16.20 -3.01 8.99
N LEU A 39 -15.59 -4.18 9.17
CA LEU A 39 -15.17 -5.03 8.07
C LEU A 39 -16.38 -5.52 7.28
N ALA A 40 -16.32 -5.44 5.95
CA ALA A 40 -17.39 -5.91 5.09
C ALA A 40 -17.61 -7.43 5.22
N ALA A 41 -18.87 -7.89 5.23
CA ALA A 41 -19.20 -9.30 5.39
C ALA A 41 -18.59 -10.22 4.32
N GLN A 42 -18.43 -9.68 3.10
CA GLN A 42 -17.80 -10.31 1.95
C GLN A 42 -16.28 -10.11 1.88
N SER A 43 -15.64 -9.58 2.93
CA SER A 43 -14.19 -9.43 2.97
C SER A 43 -13.52 -10.80 2.76
N PRO A 44 -12.50 -10.90 1.90
CA PRO A 44 -11.74 -12.14 1.69
C PRO A 44 -10.90 -12.53 2.90
N VAL A 45 -10.45 -11.53 3.67
CA VAL A 45 -9.68 -11.69 4.90
C VAL A 45 -10.62 -11.46 6.07
N LYS A 46 -10.61 -12.39 7.03
CA LYS A 46 -11.50 -12.39 8.21
C LYS A 46 -10.72 -12.81 9.46
N PRO A 47 -11.13 -12.35 10.65
CA PRO A 47 -10.60 -12.86 11.92
C PRO A 47 -10.74 -14.39 12.01
N GLY A 48 -9.79 -15.03 12.69
CA GLY A 48 -9.77 -16.47 12.90
C GLY A 48 -9.32 -17.32 11.71
N GLN A 49 -9.04 -16.70 10.55
CA GLN A 49 -8.52 -17.43 9.40
C GLN A 49 -7.06 -17.83 9.60
N THR A 50 -6.67 -18.97 9.03
CA THR A 50 -5.27 -19.35 8.88
C THR A 50 -4.87 -19.22 7.42
N TRP A 51 -3.80 -18.47 7.15
CA TRP A 51 -3.20 -18.31 5.83
C TRP A 51 -1.86 -19.03 5.76
N ILE A 52 -1.55 -19.64 4.62
CA ILE A 52 -0.24 -20.24 4.37
C ILE A 52 0.54 -19.29 3.46
N LEU A 53 1.54 -18.63 4.04
CA LEU A 53 2.57 -17.90 3.31
C LEU A 53 3.55 -18.91 2.73
N SER A 54 3.69 -18.97 1.41
CA SER A 54 4.67 -19.84 0.74
C SER A 54 5.34 -19.11 -0.40
N GLY A 55 6.61 -19.41 -0.65
CA GLY A 55 7.36 -18.66 -1.65
C GLY A 55 8.76 -19.20 -1.93
N THR A 56 9.45 -18.47 -2.78
CA THR A 56 10.86 -18.66 -3.10
C THR A 56 11.58 -17.35 -2.78
N ARG A 57 12.58 -17.40 -1.91
CA ARG A 57 13.44 -16.28 -1.52
C ARG A 57 14.33 -15.83 -2.68
N ALA A 58 14.97 -14.67 -2.52
CA ALA A 58 15.90 -14.14 -3.52
C ALA A 58 17.10 -15.06 -3.81
N ASP A 59 17.51 -15.88 -2.83
CA ASP A 59 18.58 -16.87 -2.94
C ASP A 59 18.10 -18.23 -3.50
N GLY A 60 16.82 -18.34 -3.89
CA GLY A 60 16.23 -19.56 -4.43
C GLY A 60 15.71 -20.56 -3.38
N GLN A 61 15.89 -20.29 -2.08
CA GLN A 61 15.37 -21.17 -1.03
C GLN A 61 13.84 -21.07 -0.95
N LYS A 62 13.18 -22.24 -0.80
CA LYS A 62 11.73 -22.31 -0.62
C LYS A 62 11.36 -22.11 0.86
N VAL A 63 10.28 -21.38 1.10
CA VAL A 63 9.74 -21.14 2.45
C VAL A 63 8.26 -21.44 2.50
N SER A 64 7.79 -21.82 3.69
CA SER A 64 6.36 -21.98 3.99
C SER A 64 6.11 -21.73 5.48
N ARG A 65 5.12 -20.90 5.80
CA ARG A 65 4.72 -20.51 7.16
C ARG A 65 3.20 -20.38 7.26
N ALA A 66 2.65 -20.76 8.41
CA ALA A 66 1.26 -20.48 8.73
C ALA A 66 1.14 -19.15 9.46
N ILE A 67 0.18 -18.33 9.05
CA ILE A 67 -0.19 -17.05 9.65
C ILE A 67 -1.60 -17.23 10.21
N VAL A 68 -1.71 -17.34 11.53
CA VAL A 68 -2.98 -17.54 12.21
C VAL A 68 -3.49 -16.19 12.68
N LEU A 69 -4.57 -15.70 12.07
CA LEU A 69 -5.23 -14.47 12.47
C LEU A 69 -6.04 -14.73 13.74
N THR A 70 -5.93 -13.82 14.71
CA THR A 70 -6.72 -13.94 15.94
C THR A 70 -8.21 -13.72 15.67
N MET A 71 -9.07 -14.05 16.64
CA MET A 71 -10.51 -13.78 16.58
C MET A 71 -10.85 -12.31 16.91
N GLN A 72 -9.85 -11.47 17.21
CA GLN A 72 -10.07 -10.07 17.56
C GLN A 72 -10.59 -9.28 16.35
N ALA A 73 -11.36 -8.23 16.63
CA ALA A 73 -11.82 -7.34 15.57
C ALA A 73 -10.62 -6.59 14.96
N PRO A 74 -10.51 -6.50 13.61
CA PRO A 74 -9.42 -5.77 12.99
C PRO A 74 -9.58 -4.26 13.21
N SER A 75 -8.45 -3.56 13.16
CA SER A 75 -8.42 -2.10 13.22
C SER A 75 -8.32 -1.49 11.82
N TRP A 76 -8.71 -0.23 11.65
CA TRP A 76 -8.61 0.49 10.38
C TRP A 76 -7.63 1.65 10.49
N SER A 77 -6.75 1.79 9.50
CA SER A 77 -5.97 3.00 9.22
C SER A 77 -6.08 3.37 7.74
N ASP A 78 -6.01 4.66 7.42
CA ASP A 78 -6.10 5.12 6.02
C ASP A 78 -4.87 4.73 5.18
N SER A 79 -3.74 4.42 5.83
CA SER A 79 -2.49 4.01 5.17
C SER A 79 -2.37 2.51 4.96
N GLU A 80 -2.80 1.69 5.92
CA GLU A 80 -2.60 0.23 5.90
C GLU A 80 -3.89 -0.53 5.56
N GLY A 81 -5.04 0.14 5.68
CA GLY A 81 -6.35 -0.46 5.53
C GLY A 81 -6.77 -1.22 6.78
N TRP A 82 -7.31 -2.43 6.61
CA TRP A 82 -7.68 -3.29 7.74
C TRP A 82 -6.45 -4.05 8.23
N SER A 83 -6.08 -3.83 9.50
CA SER A 83 -5.00 -4.56 10.17
C SER A 83 -5.58 -5.66 11.06
N PHE A 84 -5.05 -6.88 10.90
CA PHE A 84 -5.42 -8.07 11.64
C PHE A 84 -4.23 -8.53 12.49
N ASP A 85 -4.48 -8.69 13.78
CA ASP A 85 -3.51 -9.33 14.68
C ASP A 85 -3.33 -10.79 14.27
N SER A 86 -2.08 -11.23 14.25
CA SER A 86 -1.73 -12.64 14.07
C SER A 86 -0.84 -13.11 15.21
N GLU A 87 -0.82 -14.42 15.46
CA GLU A 87 0.00 -14.99 16.54
C GLU A 87 1.50 -14.73 16.36
N MET A 88 1.97 -14.53 15.13
CA MET A 88 3.40 -14.53 14.78
C MET A 88 3.85 -13.27 14.02
N GLY A 89 3.01 -12.25 13.90
CA GLY A 89 3.31 -11.01 13.18
C GLY A 89 2.03 -10.25 12.81
N PHE A 90 1.99 -9.66 11.62
CA PHE A 90 0.89 -8.79 11.17
C PHE A 90 0.32 -9.22 9.82
N PHE A 91 -0.93 -8.83 9.57
CA PHE A 91 -1.61 -9.02 8.29
C PHE A 91 -2.48 -7.80 8.01
N ASP A 92 -2.12 -7.01 7.01
CA ASP A 92 -2.87 -5.84 6.58
C ASP A 92 -3.51 -6.09 5.21
N TYR A 93 -4.73 -5.60 5.04
CA TYR A 93 -5.50 -5.71 3.81
C TYR A 93 -6.17 -4.39 3.45
N HIS A 94 -5.81 -3.88 2.26
CA HIS A 94 -6.36 -2.65 1.73
C HIS A 94 -7.41 -2.97 0.64
N PRO A 95 -8.72 -2.89 0.93
CA PRO A 95 -9.75 -3.41 0.01
C PRO A 95 -9.86 -2.66 -1.30
N GLN A 96 -9.56 -1.35 -1.32
CA GLN A 96 -9.65 -0.50 -2.51
C GLN A 96 -8.58 -0.82 -3.56
N THR A 97 -7.38 -1.21 -3.11
CA THR A 97 -6.25 -1.52 -3.99
C THR A 97 -6.00 -3.02 -4.12
N GLY A 98 -6.62 -3.83 -3.27
CA GLY A 98 -6.33 -5.26 -3.17
C GLY A 98 -4.95 -5.57 -2.61
N LYS A 99 -4.21 -4.57 -2.12
CA LYS A 99 -2.90 -4.73 -1.50
C LYS A 99 -3.03 -5.51 -0.19
N VAL A 100 -2.04 -6.35 0.06
CA VAL A 100 -1.88 -7.13 1.27
C VAL A 100 -0.44 -7.02 1.72
N PHE A 101 -0.23 -6.75 3.00
CA PHE A 101 1.07 -6.80 3.64
C PHE A 101 1.03 -7.84 4.74
N VAL A 102 1.94 -8.81 4.72
CA VAL A 102 2.04 -9.85 5.75
C VAL A 102 3.46 -9.94 6.23
N GLY A 103 3.65 -9.87 7.54
CA GLY A 103 4.92 -10.10 8.19
C GLY A 103 4.83 -11.28 9.14
N GLU A 104 5.80 -12.18 9.07
CA GLU A 104 6.03 -13.23 10.06
C GLU A 104 7.37 -12.91 10.74
N MET A 105 7.27 -12.29 11.92
CA MET A 105 8.41 -11.71 12.63
C MET A 105 8.74 -12.50 13.90
N LEU A 106 7.72 -13.02 14.59
CA LEU A 106 7.92 -13.63 15.89
C LEU A 106 8.72 -14.95 15.80
N SER A 107 8.59 -15.72 14.72
CA SER A 107 9.40 -16.94 14.59
C SER A 107 10.88 -16.62 14.46
N ALA A 108 11.23 -15.50 13.82
CA ALA A 108 12.60 -15.05 13.73
C ALA A 108 13.20 -14.82 15.11
N PHE A 109 12.46 -14.14 16.00
CA PHE A 109 12.87 -13.92 17.38
C PHE A 109 12.95 -15.21 18.22
N LEU A 110 12.01 -16.14 18.03
CA LEU A 110 11.93 -17.35 18.85
C LEU A 110 12.89 -18.46 18.40
N THR A 111 13.16 -18.54 17.10
CA THR A 111 13.87 -19.69 16.48
C THR A 111 15.17 -19.30 15.77
N GLY A 112 15.48 -17.99 15.68
CA GLY A 112 16.64 -17.49 14.95
C GLY A 112 16.51 -17.60 13.43
N ASN A 113 15.31 -17.87 12.91
CA ASN A 113 15.02 -17.86 11.48
C ASN A 113 14.96 -16.42 10.93
N ASP A 114 14.95 -16.28 9.61
CA ASP A 114 14.71 -14.99 8.97
C ASP A 114 13.27 -14.51 9.18
N VAL A 115 13.09 -13.21 9.35
CA VAL A 115 11.78 -12.55 9.21
C VAL A 115 11.33 -12.72 7.77
N LEU A 116 10.05 -13.03 7.56
CA LEU A 116 9.45 -13.09 6.22
C LEU A 116 8.45 -11.96 6.06
N MET A 117 8.58 -11.18 4.99
CA MET A 117 7.61 -10.14 4.61
C MET A 117 7.11 -10.37 3.20
N CYS A 118 5.80 -10.46 3.03
CA CYS A 118 5.14 -10.59 1.74
C CYS A 118 4.35 -9.31 1.46
N PHE A 119 4.74 -8.60 0.40
CA PHE A 119 3.94 -7.52 -0.17
C PHE A 119 3.23 -8.05 -1.41
N GLY A 120 1.91 -8.17 -1.35
CA GLY A 120 1.15 -8.86 -2.37
C GLY A 120 -0.14 -8.17 -2.76
N PHE A 121 -0.75 -8.73 -3.80
CA PHE A 121 -2.00 -8.28 -4.38
C PHE A 121 -2.96 -9.46 -4.47
N ARG A 122 -4.22 -9.19 -4.18
CA ARG A 122 -5.28 -10.17 -4.29
C ARG A 122 -5.51 -10.55 -5.76
N THR A 123 -5.64 -11.85 -5.98
CA THR A 123 -6.01 -12.49 -7.24
C THR A 123 -7.21 -13.41 -7.00
N PRO A 124 -7.86 -13.94 -8.06
CA PRO A 124 -8.90 -14.96 -7.88
C PRO A 124 -8.43 -16.24 -7.16
N ALA A 125 -7.15 -16.59 -7.27
CA ALA A 125 -6.57 -17.82 -6.72
C ALA A 125 -6.03 -17.68 -5.28
N GLY A 126 -5.98 -16.46 -4.74
CA GLY A 126 -5.32 -16.16 -3.47
C GLY A 126 -4.60 -14.82 -3.55
N ILE A 127 -3.51 -14.67 -2.82
CA ILE A 127 -2.67 -13.46 -2.87
C ILE A 127 -1.31 -13.86 -3.43
N THR A 128 -0.73 -13.03 -4.29
CA THR A 128 0.61 -13.23 -4.86
C THR A 128 1.42 -11.96 -4.66
N GLY A 129 2.74 -12.06 -4.51
CA GLY A 129 3.52 -10.89 -4.14
C GLY A 129 5.03 -11.04 -4.22
N ALA A 130 5.71 -9.97 -3.81
CA ALA A 130 7.13 -9.92 -3.55
C ALA A 130 7.45 -10.42 -2.14
N LEU A 131 8.42 -11.32 -2.02
CA LEU A 131 8.90 -11.84 -0.75
C LEU A 131 10.23 -11.20 -0.40
N MET A 132 10.30 -10.59 0.78
CA MET A 132 11.55 -10.18 1.41
C MET A 132 11.82 -11.10 2.61
N SER A 133 13.08 -11.42 2.82
CA SER A 133 13.50 -12.26 3.94
C SER A 133 14.87 -11.84 4.44
N GLY A 134 15.05 -11.81 5.76
CA GLY A 134 16.32 -11.53 6.40
C GLY A 134 16.13 -11.13 7.87
N SER A 135 17.16 -10.55 8.47
CA SER A 135 17.02 -9.85 9.75
C SER A 135 16.20 -8.57 9.59
N LEU A 136 15.70 -8.00 10.69
CA LEU A 136 14.97 -6.72 10.64
C LEU A 136 15.83 -5.58 10.09
N GLU A 137 17.13 -5.57 10.40
CA GLU A 137 18.10 -4.59 9.89
C GLU A 137 18.30 -4.75 8.38
N GLU A 138 18.41 -5.98 7.89
CA GLU A 138 18.51 -6.24 6.45
C GLU A 138 17.24 -5.80 5.73
N LEU A 139 16.06 -6.12 6.26
CA LEU A 139 14.78 -5.72 5.67
C LEU A 139 14.62 -4.20 5.61
N GLN A 140 15.05 -3.48 6.66
CA GLN A 140 15.07 -2.02 6.65
C GLN A 140 16.02 -1.49 5.56
N ALA A 141 17.24 -2.03 5.49
CA ALA A 141 18.22 -1.64 4.47
C ALA A 141 17.75 -1.94 3.05
N GLU A 142 16.97 -3.00 2.84
CA GLU A 142 16.33 -3.29 1.56
C GLU A 142 15.22 -2.26 1.25
N SER A 143 14.39 -1.89 2.23
CA SER A 143 13.33 -0.88 2.07
C SER A 143 13.89 0.49 1.70
N ASP A 144 15.04 0.88 2.26
CA ASP A 144 15.68 2.18 2.01
C ASP A 144 16.20 2.33 0.56
N LYS A 145 16.28 1.24 -0.21
CA LYS A 145 16.67 1.27 -1.63
C LYS A 145 15.55 1.76 -2.54
N VAL A 146 14.29 1.66 -2.12
CA VAL A 146 13.15 2.09 -2.94
C VAL A 146 13.06 3.61 -2.89
N ASP A 147 13.05 4.24 -4.06
CA ASP A 147 12.79 5.67 -4.18
C ASP A 147 11.40 5.99 -3.59
N PRO A 148 11.30 6.85 -2.56
CA PRO A 148 10.01 7.19 -1.95
C PRO A 148 9.08 7.95 -2.90
N THR A 149 9.57 8.43 -4.04
CA THR A 149 8.79 9.04 -5.11
C THR A 149 8.36 8.05 -6.19
N ALA A 150 8.81 6.79 -6.12
CA ALA A 150 8.36 5.76 -7.03
C ALA A 150 6.84 5.59 -6.92
N PRO A 151 6.14 5.39 -8.04
CA PRO A 151 4.70 5.17 -8.00
C PRO A 151 4.39 3.89 -7.24
N ASP A 152 3.35 3.97 -6.40
CA ASP A 152 2.78 2.82 -5.72
C ASP A 152 2.40 1.72 -6.72
N PRO A 153 2.95 0.50 -6.61
CA PRO A 153 2.58 -0.58 -7.50
C PRO A 153 1.12 -0.99 -7.32
N THR A 154 0.49 -1.40 -8.41
CA THR A 154 -0.90 -1.87 -8.44
C THR A 154 -1.02 -3.36 -8.73
N THR A 155 0.08 -4.00 -9.13
CA THR A 155 0.17 -5.44 -9.40
C THR A 155 1.45 -6.07 -8.83
N THR A 156 1.45 -7.39 -8.72
CA THR A 156 2.61 -8.17 -8.28
C THR A 156 3.81 -7.96 -9.21
N GLU A 157 3.56 -7.96 -10.52
CA GLU A 157 4.59 -7.79 -11.54
C GLU A 157 5.23 -6.40 -11.46
N GLU A 158 4.43 -5.36 -11.25
CA GLU A 158 4.92 -3.99 -11.04
C GLU A 158 5.76 -3.88 -9.78
N ALA A 159 5.28 -4.43 -8.66
CA ALA A 159 6.00 -4.42 -7.39
C ALA A 159 7.38 -5.10 -7.52
N LEU A 160 7.41 -6.30 -8.09
CA LEU A 160 8.65 -7.05 -8.34
C LEU A 160 9.59 -6.27 -9.26
N ARG A 161 9.06 -5.64 -10.31
CA ARG A 161 9.87 -4.82 -11.24
C ARG A 161 10.50 -3.63 -10.53
N ILE A 162 9.71 -2.87 -9.75
CA ILE A 162 10.19 -1.70 -9.00
C ILE A 162 11.26 -2.11 -7.98
N MET A 163 10.96 -3.10 -7.14
CA MET A 163 11.88 -3.57 -6.11
C MET A 163 13.20 -4.12 -6.69
N ARG A 164 13.13 -4.90 -7.78
CA ARG A 164 14.34 -5.40 -8.46
C ARG A 164 15.13 -4.29 -9.14
N ALA A 165 14.46 -3.31 -9.73
CA ALA A 165 15.12 -2.14 -10.34
C ALA A 165 15.85 -1.29 -9.29
N ALA A 166 15.33 -1.24 -8.07
CA ALA A 166 15.99 -0.64 -6.91
C ALA A 166 17.16 -1.49 -6.34
N GLY A 167 17.45 -2.67 -6.91
CA GLY A 167 18.50 -3.55 -6.42
C GLY A 167 18.13 -4.30 -5.13
N MET A 168 16.82 -4.44 -4.85
CA MET A 168 16.38 -5.19 -3.68
C MET A 168 16.50 -6.69 -3.89
N LYS A 169 16.82 -7.41 -2.81
CA LYS A 169 16.81 -8.88 -2.76
C LYS A 169 15.38 -9.40 -2.54
N VAL A 170 14.61 -9.47 -3.62
CA VAL A 170 13.21 -9.92 -3.57
C VAL A 170 12.96 -11.24 -4.30
N GLY A 171 12.30 -12.14 -3.59
CA GLY A 171 11.71 -13.37 -4.10
C GLY A 171 10.24 -13.20 -4.46
N THR A 172 9.51 -14.30 -4.55
CA THR A 172 8.06 -14.32 -4.80
C THR A 172 7.33 -15.05 -3.69
N CYS A 173 6.20 -14.52 -3.24
CA CYS A 173 5.32 -15.14 -2.26
C CYS A 173 3.91 -15.39 -2.82
N THR A 174 3.22 -16.31 -2.16
CA THR A 174 1.79 -16.57 -2.29
C THR A 174 1.20 -16.70 -0.88
N LEU A 175 -0.03 -16.21 -0.68
CA LEU A 175 -0.84 -16.54 0.48
C LEU A 175 -2.09 -17.27 0.04
N THR A 176 -2.32 -18.43 0.65
CA THR A 176 -3.51 -19.26 0.40
C THR A 176 -4.24 -19.52 1.70
N LEU A 177 -5.57 -19.47 1.65
CA LEU A 177 -6.38 -19.76 2.81
C LEU A 177 -6.29 -21.26 3.12
N LYS A 178 -5.94 -21.60 4.36
CA LYS A 178 -5.99 -22.98 4.85
C LYS A 178 -7.46 -23.37 5.04
N LYS A 179 -7.88 -24.42 4.35
CA LYS A 179 -9.25 -24.98 4.45
C LYS A 179 -9.41 -25.81 5.72
#